data_AF-A0A949CM67-F1
#
_entry.id   AF-A0A949CM67-F1
#
_cell.length_a   1.000
_cell.length_b   1.000
_cell.length_c   1.000
_cell.angle_alpha   90.00
_cell.angle_beta   90.00
_cell.angle_gamma   90.00
#
_symmetry.space_group_name_H-M   'P 1'
#
loop_
_entity.id
_entity.type
_entity.pdbx_description
1 polymer ?
#
loop_
_entity_poly.entity_id
_entity_poly.type
_entity_poly.pdbx_seq_one_letter_code
_entity_poly.pdbx_strand_id
1 'polypeptide(L)'
;MPLNESIVEDAALTWFGELGYSVLHGPQLAPGESSTERHSFGEVVLAGRLRDALQRLNPNVPEEAREEALRKVIRLATPSLVQTNRAFHKLLRDGVDVEYARADGSTKHDKVWLVDFSNVNGNDWLVVNQFTVVEGQHNRRADIVVFVN
;
A
#
# COMPACT_ATOMS: atom_id res chain seq x y z
N MET A 1 7.48 -2.60 37.56
CA MET A 1 7.31 -3.45 36.36
C MET A 1 8.36 -3.00 35.36
N PRO A 2 9.26 -3.86 34.87
CA PRO A 2 10.26 -3.43 33.89
C PRO A 2 9.58 -3.12 32.56
N LEU A 3 9.95 -2.00 31.95
CA LEU A 3 9.50 -1.60 30.62
C LEU A 3 10.14 -2.55 29.61
N ASN A 4 9.33 -3.25 28.81
CA ASN A 4 9.80 -4.17 27.77
C ASN A 4 9.25 -3.75 26.39
N GLU A 5 9.79 -4.34 25.34
CA GLU A 5 9.45 -4.01 23.95
C GLU A 5 7.96 -4.19 23.65
N SER A 6 7.32 -5.22 24.20
CA SER A 6 5.89 -5.46 24.04
C SER A 6 5.03 -4.34 24.62
N ILE A 7 5.40 -3.77 25.77
CA ILE A 7 4.68 -2.62 26.37
C ILE A 7 4.75 -1.40 25.45
N VAL A 8 5.90 -1.16 24.80
CA VAL A 8 6.08 -0.03 23.88
C VAL A 8 5.30 -0.26 22.58
N GLU A 9 5.32 -1.49 22.05
CA GLU A 9 4.57 -1.89 20.86
C GLU A 9 3.06 -1.74 21.06
N ASP A 10 2.52 -2.26 22.17
CA ASP A 10 1.10 -2.18 22.51
C ASP A 10 0.65 -0.72 22.70
N ALA A 11 1.48 0.11 23.33
CA ALA A 11 1.22 1.54 23.46
C ALA A 11 1.18 2.24 22.10
N ALA A 12 2.11 1.93 21.20
CA ALA A 12 2.14 2.49 19.86
C ALA A 12 0.89 2.09 19.04
N LEU A 13 0.48 0.82 19.09
CA LEU A 13 -0.75 0.35 18.43
C LEU A 13 -2.00 1.02 18.99
N THR A 14 -2.05 1.24 20.30
CA THR A 14 -3.14 1.99 20.94
C THR A 14 -3.22 3.41 20.40
N TRP A 15 -2.09 4.13 20.31
CA TRP A 15 -2.06 5.48 19.75
C TRP A 15 -2.47 5.52 18.28
N PHE A 16 -2.06 4.54 17.47
CA PHE A 16 -2.54 4.44 16.09
C PHE A 16 -4.05 4.24 16.02
N GLY A 17 -4.62 3.38 16.87
CA GLY A 17 -6.07 3.20 16.98
C GLY A 17 -6.80 4.50 17.35
N GLU A 18 -6.27 5.26 18.30
CA GLU A 18 -6.82 6.58 18.70
C GLU A 18 -6.77 7.62 17.56
N LEU A 19 -5.78 7.51 16.67
CA LEU A 19 -5.67 8.34 15.46
C LEU A 19 -6.58 7.87 14.32
N GLY A 20 -7.33 6.77 14.50
CA GLY A 20 -8.28 6.23 13.53
C GLY A 20 -7.71 5.18 12.58
N TYR A 21 -6.52 4.63 12.86
CA TYR A 21 -5.94 3.55 12.07
C TYR A 21 -6.65 2.24 12.41
N SER A 22 -6.92 1.42 11.39
CA SER A 22 -7.22 0.01 11.61
C SER A 22 -5.96 -0.68 12.14
N VAL A 23 -6.11 -1.55 13.13
CA VAL A 23 -4.99 -2.30 13.72
C VAL A 23 -5.16 -3.77 13.36
N LEU A 24 -4.16 -4.36 12.71
CA LEU A 24 -4.10 -5.79 12.43
C LEU A 24 -2.80 -6.40 12.93
N HIS A 25 -2.82 -7.72 13.10
CA HIS A 25 -1.63 -8.48 13.45
C HIS A 25 -1.06 -9.19 12.23
N GLY A 26 0.26 -9.11 12.01
CA GLY A 26 0.94 -9.71 10.86
C GLY A 26 0.57 -11.17 10.57
N PRO A 27 0.41 -12.05 11.59
CA PRO A 27 -0.08 -13.42 11.38
C PRO A 27 -1.46 -13.52 10.73
N GLN A 28 -2.36 -12.55 10.92
CA GLN A 28 -3.70 -12.54 10.30
C GLN A 28 -3.65 -12.23 8.80
N LEU A 29 -2.56 -11.60 8.34
CA LEU A 29 -2.29 -11.30 6.93
C LEU A 29 -1.37 -12.33 6.28
N ALA A 30 -1.03 -13.41 6.99
CA ALA A 30 -0.14 -14.44 6.49
C ALA A 30 -0.80 -15.24 5.35
N PRO A 31 -0.04 -15.61 4.30
CA PRO A 31 -0.55 -16.46 3.24
C PRO A 31 -1.13 -17.77 3.77
N GLY A 32 -2.36 -18.09 3.34
CA GLY A 32 -3.07 -19.32 3.74
C GLY A 32 -4.08 -19.14 4.87
N GLU A 33 -4.17 -17.95 5.45
CA GLU A 33 -5.21 -17.61 6.43
C GLU A 33 -6.53 -17.20 5.75
N SER A 34 -7.64 -17.34 6.48
CA SER A 34 -8.98 -17.00 5.97
C SER A 34 -9.17 -15.52 5.61
N SER A 35 -8.39 -14.63 6.23
CA SER A 35 -8.34 -13.18 5.99
C SER A 35 -7.11 -12.76 5.17
N THR A 36 -6.53 -13.66 4.37
CA THR A 36 -5.27 -13.39 3.68
C THR A 36 -5.41 -12.26 2.66
N GLU A 37 -4.67 -11.17 2.88
CA GLU A 37 -4.53 -10.07 1.93
C GLU A 37 -3.22 -10.17 1.12
N ARG A 38 -2.43 -11.21 1.38
CA ARG A 38 -1.16 -11.51 0.71
C ARG A 38 -1.20 -12.92 0.14
N HIS A 39 -0.69 -13.10 -1.07
CA HIS A 39 -0.49 -14.42 -1.68
C HIS A 39 0.87 -15.02 -1.30
N SER A 40 1.83 -14.19 -0.89
CA SER A 40 3.14 -14.66 -0.43
C SER A 40 3.77 -13.74 0.62
N PHE A 41 4.70 -14.28 1.41
CA PHE A 41 5.52 -13.49 2.33
C PHE A 41 6.48 -12.53 1.63
N GLY A 42 6.61 -12.57 0.29
CA GLY A 42 7.40 -11.60 -0.47
C GLY A 42 6.62 -10.33 -0.83
N GLU A 43 5.29 -10.34 -0.70
CA GLU A 43 4.47 -9.19 -1.09
C GLU A 43 4.51 -8.09 -0.04
N VAL A 44 5.05 -6.93 -0.38
CA VAL A 44 5.11 -5.75 0.51
C VAL A 44 4.00 -4.74 0.22
N VAL A 45 3.17 -5.00 -0.79
CA VAL A 45 2.02 -4.18 -1.17
C VAL A 45 0.76 -5.02 -1.01
N LEU A 46 -0.24 -4.49 -0.29
CA LEU A 46 -1.56 -5.12 -0.15
C LEU A 46 -2.40 -4.79 -1.39
N ALA A 47 -2.22 -5.57 -2.45
CA ALA A 47 -2.75 -5.25 -3.78
C ALA A 47 -4.28 -5.12 -3.83
N GLY A 48 -5.00 -5.85 -2.96
CA GLY A 48 -6.46 -5.73 -2.83
C GLY A 48 -6.88 -4.35 -2.37
N ARG A 49 -6.34 -3.91 -1.22
CA ARG A 49 -6.65 -2.59 -0.64
C ARG A 49 -6.22 -1.45 -1.55
N LEU A 50 -5.03 -1.54 -2.16
CA LEU A 50 -4.57 -0.55 -3.13
C LEU A 50 -5.52 -0.48 -4.33
N ARG A 51 -6.00 -1.61 -4.86
CA ARG A 51 -6.98 -1.62 -5.96
C ARG A 51 -8.28 -0.92 -5.56
N ASP A 52 -8.82 -1.20 -4.39
CA ASP A 52 -10.04 -0.57 -3.87
C ASP A 52 -9.86 0.94 -3.69
N ALA A 53 -8.70 1.35 -3.18
CA ALA A 53 -8.35 2.76 -3.05
C ALA A 53 -8.22 3.44 -4.42
N LEU A 54 -7.54 2.82 -5.39
CA LEU A 54 -7.45 3.36 -6.74
C LEU A 54 -8.84 3.57 -7.37
N GLN A 55 -9.76 2.63 -7.16
CA GLN A 55 -11.14 2.74 -7.62
C GLN A 55 -11.87 3.92 -6.97
N ARG A 56 -11.74 4.07 -5.65
CA ARG A 56 -12.39 5.12 -4.86
C ARG A 56 -11.83 6.52 -5.16
N LEU A 57 -10.51 6.64 -5.31
CA LEU A 57 -9.84 7.91 -5.56
C LEU A 57 -9.96 8.39 -7.02
N ASN A 58 -10.12 7.46 -7.97
CA ASN A 58 -10.10 7.75 -9.39
C ASN A 58 -11.39 7.28 -10.09
N PRO A 59 -12.58 7.75 -9.69
CA PRO A 59 -13.86 7.26 -10.23
C PRO A 59 -14.06 7.56 -11.72
N ASN A 60 -13.37 8.59 -12.25
CA ASN A 60 -13.48 9.00 -13.64
C ASN A 60 -12.46 8.32 -14.58
N VAL A 61 -11.59 7.48 -14.02
CA VAL A 61 -10.57 6.74 -14.78
C VAL A 61 -11.09 5.32 -15.01
N PRO A 62 -11.06 4.80 -16.25
CA PRO A 62 -11.49 3.44 -16.55
C PRO A 62 -10.71 2.39 -15.76
N GLU A 63 -11.35 1.24 -15.53
CA GLU A 63 -10.78 0.16 -14.74
C GLU A 63 -9.45 -0.33 -15.30
N GLU A 64 -9.33 -0.45 -16.62
CA GLU A 64 -8.12 -0.89 -17.31
C GLU A 64 -6.94 0.03 -17.01
N ALA A 65 -7.18 1.35 -16.99
CA ALA A 65 -6.15 2.34 -16.68
C ALA A 65 -5.76 2.33 -15.20
N ARG A 66 -6.72 2.11 -14.28
CA ARG A 66 -6.42 1.94 -12.85
C ARG A 66 -5.59 0.68 -12.60
N GLU A 67 -5.91 -0.42 -13.27
CA GLU A 67 -5.15 -1.67 -13.16
C GLU A 67 -3.77 -1.54 -13.81
N GLU A 68 -3.62 -0.76 -14.88
CA GLU A 68 -2.31 -0.40 -15.42
C GLU A 68 -1.47 0.38 -14.39
N ALA A 69 -2.07 1.37 -13.72
CA ALA A 69 -1.39 2.12 -12.67
C ALA A 69 -0.96 1.22 -11.50
N LEU A 70 -1.83 0.32 -11.06
CA LEU A 70 -1.53 -0.68 -10.03
C LEU A 70 -0.29 -1.51 -10.42
N ARG A 71 -0.24 -2.01 -11.66
CA ARG A 71 0.90 -2.79 -12.16
C ARG A 71 2.19 -1.96 -12.20
N LYS A 72 2.13 -0.69 -12.60
CA LYS A 72 3.29 0.21 -12.60
C LYS A 72 3.86 0.40 -11.19
N VAL A 73 3.00 0.49 -10.18
CA VAL A 73 3.41 0.60 -8.78
C VAL A 73 4.05 -0.70 -8.28
N ILE A 74 3.37 -1.84 -8.46
CA ILE A 74 3.84 -3.14 -7.97
C ILE A 74 5.16 -3.56 -8.62
N ARG A 75 5.33 -3.29 -9.92
CA ARG A 75 6.52 -3.70 -10.68
C ARG A 75 7.64 -2.68 -10.65
N LEU A 76 7.54 -1.65 -9.80
CA LEU A 76 8.54 -0.62 -9.71
C LEU A 76 9.83 -1.20 -9.11
N ALA A 77 10.75 -1.60 -9.98
CA ALA A 77 12.05 -2.10 -9.60
C ALA A 77 13.13 -1.44 -10.46
N THR A 78 14.13 -0.87 -9.79
CA THR A 78 15.38 -0.43 -10.41
C THR A 78 16.56 -1.11 -9.71
N PRO A 79 17.75 -1.17 -10.32
CA PRO A 79 18.93 -1.80 -9.70
C PRO A 79 19.40 -1.14 -8.39
N SER A 80 18.89 0.06 -8.05
CA SER A 80 19.27 0.80 -6.84
C SER A 80 18.04 1.12 -6.00
N LEU A 81 18.08 0.76 -4.70
CA LEU A 81 17.00 1.09 -3.75
C LEU A 81 16.73 2.59 -3.69
N VAL A 82 17.76 3.44 -3.77
CA VAL A 82 17.60 4.90 -3.76
C VAL A 82 16.86 5.38 -5.01
N GLN A 83 17.15 4.79 -6.17
CA GLN A 83 16.45 5.13 -7.41
C GLN A 83 15.00 4.64 -7.38
N THR A 84 14.76 3.42 -6.89
CA THR A 84 13.40 2.87 -6.70
C THR A 84 12.58 3.75 -5.76
N ASN A 85 13.13 4.14 -4.61
CA ASN A 85 12.45 5.02 -3.65
C ASN A 85 12.14 6.39 -4.26
N ARG A 86 13.08 6.98 -5.01
CA ARG A 86 12.85 8.27 -5.69
C ARG A 86 11.78 8.17 -6.77
N ALA A 87 11.77 7.07 -7.53
CA ALA A 87 10.75 6.81 -8.54
C ALA A 87 9.37 6.62 -7.89
N PHE A 88 9.28 5.82 -6.81
CA PHE A 88 8.04 5.59 -6.09
C PHE A 88 7.49 6.88 -5.48
N HIS A 89 8.35 7.66 -4.83
CA HIS A 89 7.99 8.96 -4.28
C HIS A 89 7.44 9.90 -5.36
N LYS A 90 7.97 9.84 -6.59
CA LYS A 90 7.42 10.61 -7.71
C LYS A 90 6.01 10.15 -8.06
N LEU A 91 5.75 8.84 -8.15
CA LEU A 91 4.41 8.30 -8.40
C LEU A 91 3.41 8.69 -7.29
N LEU A 92 3.86 8.66 -6.04
CA LEU A 92 3.04 9.05 -4.89
C LEU A 92 2.66 10.54 -4.95
N ARG A 93 3.61 11.42 -5.27
CA ARG A 93 3.41 12.88 -5.28
C ARG A 93 2.72 13.40 -6.54
N ASP A 94 3.10 12.90 -7.71
CA ASP A 94 2.66 13.42 -9.01
C ASP A 94 1.54 12.59 -9.66
N GLY A 95 1.12 11.51 -9.01
CA GLY A 95 0.23 10.51 -9.59
C GLY A 95 0.95 9.60 -10.60
N VAL A 96 0.31 8.48 -10.91
CA VAL A 96 0.76 7.53 -11.93
C VAL A 96 0.18 7.95 -13.28
N ASP A 97 1.04 8.23 -14.26
CA ASP A 97 0.60 8.56 -15.61
C ASP A 97 -0.01 7.33 -16.30
N VAL A 98 -1.20 7.52 -16.89
CA VAL A 98 -1.94 6.48 -17.63
C VAL A 98 -2.50 7.03 -18.92
N GLU A 99 -2.72 6.14 -19.88
CA GLU A 99 -3.27 6.50 -21.19
C GLU A 99 -4.39 5.54 -21.55
N TYR A 100 -5.54 6.08 -21.96
CA TYR A 100 -6.68 5.25 -22.34
C TYR A 100 -7.50 5.88 -23.47
N ALA A 101 -8.14 5.02 -24.27
CA ALA A 101 -9.02 5.44 -25.34
C ALA A 101 -10.36 5.94 -24.77
N ARG A 102 -10.83 7.07 -25.28
CA ARG A 102 -12.17 7.60 -25.02
C ARG A 102 -13.17 7.02 -26.01
N ALA A 103 -14.46 7.16 -25.67
CA ALA A 103 -15.56 6.73 -26.53
C ALA A 103 -15.59 7.42 -27.91
N ASP A 104 -14.96 8.59 -28.04
CA ASP A 104 -14.81 9.32 -29.31
C ASP A 104 -13.62 8.85 -30.16
N GLY A 105 -12.89 7.81 -29.72
CA GLY A 105 -11.71 7.27 -30.38
C GLY A 105 -10.41 8.04 -30.12
N SER A 106 -10.44 9.12 -29.34
CA SER A 106 -9.22 9.86 -28.95
C SER A 106 -8.50 9.21 -27.77
N THR A 107 -7.17 9.36 -27.70
CA THR A 107 -6.38 8.96 -26.52
C THR A 107 -6.39 10.08 -25.49
N LYS A 108 -6.72 9.75 -24.24
CA LYS A 108 -6.57 10.65 -23.09
C LYS A 108 -5.35 10.25 -22.28
N HIS A 109 -4.49 11.23 -22.01
CA HIS A 109 -3.48 11.14 -20.96
C HIS A 109 -4.11 11.65 -19.66
N ASP A 110 -4.03 10.86 -18.60
CA ASP A 110 -4.57 11.19 -17.28
C ASP A 110 -3.65 10.71 -16.16
N LYS A 111 -4.00 11.06 -14.93
CA LYS A 111 -3.29 10.66 -13.72
C LYS A 111 -4.16 9.81 -12.81
N VAL A 112 -3.55 8.76 -12.26
CA VAL A 112 -4.14 7.93 -11.21
C VAL A 112 -3.46 8.26 -9.88
N TRP A 113 -4.24 8.71 -8.91
CA TRP A 113 -3.78 9.06 -7.57
C TRP A 113 -3.77 7.84 -6.65
N LEU A 114 -2.67 7.69 -5.92
CA LEU A 114 -2.49 6.61 -4.94
C LEU A 114 -2.96 7.00 -3.53
N VAL A 115 -2.95 8.30 -3.23
CA VAL A 115 -3.29 8.87 -1.91
C VAL A 115 -4.09 10.16 -2.13
N ASP A 116 -5.14 10.33 -1.33
CA ASP A 116 -5.88 11.58 -1.23
C ASP A 116 -5.20 12.50 -0.22
N PHE A 117 -4.38 13.43 -0.72
CA PHE A 117 -3.76 14.47 0.11
C PHE A 117 -4.73 15.61 0.48
N SER A 118 -5.88 15.71 -0.20
CA SER A 118 -6.86 16.77 0.04
C SER A 118 -7.80 16.43 1.20
N ASN A 119 -8.08 15.14 1.39
CA ASN A 119 -8.89 14.62 2.47
C ASN A 119 -8.20 13.37 3.07
N VAL A 120 -7.51 13.56 4.20
CA VAL A 120 -6.78 12.50 4.91
C VAL A 120 -7.69 11.33 5.30
N ASN A 121 -8.93 11.62 5.69
CA ASN A 121 -9.94 10.62 6.08
C ASN A 121 -10.49 9.84 4.85
N GLY A 122 -10.18 10.31 3.65
CA GLY A 122 -10.44 9.62 2.41
C GLY A 122 -9.40 8.55 2.08
N ASN A 123 -8.47 8.20 2.97
CA ASN A 123 -7.52 7.10 2.75
C ASN A 123 -7.81 5.93 3.71
N ASP A 124 -7.43 4.73 3.28
CA ASP A 124 -7.38 3.59 4.18
C ASP A 124 -6.06 3.61 4.96
N TRP A 125 -6.15 3.69 6.29
CA TRP A 125 -5.01 3.76 7.19
C TRP A 125 -4.96 2.48 8.01
N LEU A 126 -3.92 1.69 7.81
CA LEU A 126 -3.74 0.39 8.46
C LEU A 126 -2.39 0.35 9.14
N VAL A 127 -2.35 -0.07 10.40
CA VAL A 127 -1.12 -0.44 11.10
C VAL A 127 -1.11 -1.95 11.33
N VAL A 128 0.02 -2.57 11.01
CA VAL A 128 0.25 -4.00 11.17
C VAL A 128 1.50 -4.20 12.02
N ASN A 129 1.37 -4.96 13.10
CA ASN A 129 2.55 -5.36 13.87
C ASN A 129 3.11 -6.73 13.43
N GLN A 130 4.38 -6.97 13.71
CA GLN A 130 5.07 -8.24 13.43
C GLN A 130 5.01 -8.66 11.95
N PHE A 131 5.06 -7.68 11.05
CA PHE A 131 4.95 -7.89 9.61
C PHE A 131 6.20 -8.58 9.06
N THR A 132 6.04 -9.81 8.58
CA THR A 132 7.16 -10.63 8.10
C THR A 132 7.25 -10.58 6.57
N VAL A 133 8.46 -10.29 6.08
CA VAL A 133 8.81 -10.24 4.65
C VAL A 133 9.95 -11.22 4.38
N VAL A 134 9.77 -12.06 3.37
CA VAL A 134 10.76 -13.05 2.95
C VAL A 134 11.16 -12.78 1.50
N GLU A 135 12.44 -12.52 1.27
CA GLU A 135 13.04 -12.34 -0.05
C GLU A 135 14.24 -13.28 -0.20
N GLY A 136 14.10 -14.32 -1.04
CA GLY A 136 15.11 -15.36 -1.18
C GLY A 136 15.39 -16.07 0.16
N GLN A 137 16.61 -15.95 0.67
CA GLN A 137 17.04 -16.50 1.96
C GLN A 137 16.96 -15.49 3.10
N HIS A 138 16.51 -14.26 2.82
CA HIS A 138 16.42 -13.20 3.83
C HIS A 138 15.01 -13.13 4.39
N ASN A 139 14.90 -13.37 5.70
CA ASN A 139 13.68 -13.18 6.45
C ASN A 139 13.83 -11.94 7.35
N ARG A 140 12.93 -10.98 7.20
CA ARG A 140 12.86 -9.77 8.01
C ARG A 140 11.47 -9.64 8.60
N ARG A 141 11.40 -9.49 9.93
CA ARG A 141 10.18 -9.16 10.64
C ARG A 141 10.28 -7.72 11.12
N ALA A 142 9.38 -6.88 10.65
CA ALA A 142 9.22 -5.52 11.12
C ALA A 142 8.24 -5.49 12.30
N ASP A 143 8.57 -4.71 13.33
CA ASP A 143 7.75 -4.67 14.54
C ASP A 143 6.44 -3.93 14.30
N ILE A 144 6.48 -2.78 13.61
CA ILE A 144 5.28 -2.03 13.20
C ILE A 144 5.46 -1.51 11.77
N VAL A 145 4.46 -1.74 10.92
CA VAL A 145 4.39 -1.24 9.54
C VAL A 145 3.07 -0.50 9.36
N VAL A 146 3.14 0.70 8.80
CA VAL A 146 1.96 1.47 8.41
C VAL A 146 1.74 1.34 6.91
N PHE A 147 0.54 0.95 6.54
CA PHE A 147 0.02 0.94 5.18
C PHE A 147 -0.91 2.13 4.97
N VAL A 148 -0.85 2.67 3.76
CA VAL A 148 -1.76 3.72 3.29
C VAL A 148 -2.30 3.24 1.96
N ASN A 149 -3.61 3.02 1.90
CA ASN A 149 -4.34 2.51 0.73
C ASN A 149 -3.85 1.14 0.24
#